data_AF-A0AAD7IH59-F1
#
_entry.id   AF-A0AAD7IH59-F1
#
_cell.length_a   1.000
_cell.length_b   1.000
_cell.length_c   1.000
_cell.angle_alpha   90.00
_cell.angle_beta   90.00
_cell.angle_gamma   90.00
#
_symmetry.space_group_name_H-M   'P 1'
#
loop_
_entity.id
_entity.type
_entity.pdbx_description
1 polymer ?
#
loop_
_entity_poly.entity_id
_entity_poly.type
_entity_poly.pdbx_seq_one_letter_code
_entity_poly.pdbx_strand_id
1 'polypeptide(L)'
;MFDRETRMPSLTRDGRVSVLKLSTMWRLLGIRSFAIDQLKAYKIQNTAEGVLLGRKYRVAEWVRSSYNALVEKGLSLKDAEAIGWETATRIYAIREETFVKLLGEPYRMTTHDAELKVGLLFSEELQQAVSDSAEYVEEGRI
;
A
#
# COMPACT_ATOMS: atom_id res chain seq x y z
N MET A 1 42.70 9.72 5.60
CA MET A 1 41.99 8.42 5.52
C MET A 1 40.63 8.66 6.14
N PHE A 2 39.64 9.05 5.33
CA PHE A 2 38.29 9.36 5.82
C PHE A 2 37.48 8.08 5.84
N ASP A 3 37.16 7.65 7.05
CA ASP A 3 36.31 6.51 7.33
C ASP A 3 34.91 6.80 6.75
N ARG A 4 34.58 6.16 5.63
CA ARG A 4 33.25 6.24 5.00
C ARG A 4 32.36 5.15 5.57
N GLU A 5 32.18 5.14 6.88
CA GLU A 5 30.98 4.54 7.45
C GLU A 5 29.85 5.57 7.32
N THR A 6 29.20 5.58 6.16
CA THR A 6 27.89 6.21 5.95
C THR A 6 26.84 5.50 6.81
N ARG A 7 26.95 5.63 8.13
CA ARG A 7 25.84 5.34 9.05
C ARG A 7 24.83 6.44 8.81
N MET A 8 23.90 6.18 7.88
CA MET A 8 22.77 7.06 7.68
C MET A 8 22.11 7.32 9.04
N PRO A 9 21.76 8.57 9.38
CA PRO A 9 21.03 8.84 10.60
C PRO A 9 19.78 7.94 10.60
N SER A 10 19.54 7.23 11.71
CA SER A 10 18.35 6.41 11.87
C SER A 10 17.14 7.33 11.88
N LEU A 11 16.62 7.63 10.68
CA LEU A 11 15.47 8.49 10.50
C LEU A 11 14.27 7.84 11.18
N THR A 12 13.51 8.66 11.90
CA THR A 12 12.18 8.29 12.41
C THR A 12 11.25 7.95 11.24
N ARG A 13 10.13 7.32 11.55
CA ARG A 13 9.07 7.02 10.58
C ARG A 13 8.72 8.24 9.71
N ASP A 14 8.45 9.38 10.34
CA ASP A 14 8.06 10.60 9.63
C ASP A 14 9.22 11.20 8.81
N GLY A 15 10.46 11.04 9.30
CA GLY A 15 11.66 11.38 8.54
C GLY A 15 11.74 10.59 7.23
N ARG A 16 11.46 9.28 7.27
CA ARG A 16 11.45 8.42 6.08
C ARG A 16 10.28 8.73 5.15
N VAL A 17 9.10 9.07 5.67
CA VAL A 17 7.98 9.57 4.85
C VAL A 17 8.35 10.88 4.16
N SER A 18 9.10 11.76 4.84
CA SER A 18 9.60 13.00 4.25
C SER A 18 10.62 12.75 3.15
N VAL A 19 11.53 11.78 3.33
CA VAL A 19 12.45 11.32 2.28
C VAL A 19 11.69 10.74 1.09
N LEU A 20 10.65 9.92 1.32
CA LEU A 20 9.79 9.41 0.25
C LEU A 20 9.10 10.55 -0.50
N LYS A 21 8.56 11.54 0.21
CA LYS A 21 7.92 12.71 -0.39
C LYS A 21 8.89 13.47 -1.30
N LEU A 22 10.07 13.82 -0.79
CA LEU A 22 11.08 14.56 -1.54
C LEU A 22 11.59 13.74 -2.73
N SER A 23 11.98 12.49 -2.52
CA SER A 23 12.45 11.64 -3.62
C SER A 23 11.39 11.43 -4.70
N THR A 24 10.10 11.39 -4.36
CA THR A 24 9.01 11.35 -5.34
C THR A 24 8.85 12.67 -6.09
N MET A 25 8.86 13.80 -5.37
CA MET A 25 8.72 15.14 -5.95
C MET A 25 9.86 15.47 -6.93
N TRP A 26 11.08 15.10 -6.56
CA TRP A 26 12.29 15.40 -7.32
C TRP A 26 12.74 14.25 -8.24
N ARG A 27 11.89 13.22 -8.41
CA ARG A 27 12.17 12.03 -9.25
C ARG A 27 13.51 11.34 -8.93
N LEU A 28 13.89 11.29 -7.65
CA LEU A 28 15.11 10.63 -7.17
C LEU A 28 14.86 9.14 -6.95
N LEU A 29 14.80 8.38 -8.04
CA LEU A 29 14.33 6.98 -8.09
C LEU A 29 15.05 6.04 -7.11
N GLY A 30 16.38 6.11 -7.04
CA GLY A 30 17.16 5.28 -6.12
C GLY A 30 16.85 5.57 -4.64
N ILE A 31 16.73 6.86 -4.30
CA ILE A 31 16.38 7.30 -2.93
C ILE A 31 14.94 6.93 -2.60
N ARG A 32 14.04 7.01 -3.59
CA ARG A 32 12.64 6.60 -3.46
C ARG A 32 12.54 5.11 -3.14
N SER A 33 13.19 4.24 -3.91
CA SER A 33 13.22 2.80 -3.65
C SER A 33 13.73 2.50 -2.25
N PHE A 34 14.84 3.16 -1.88
CA PHE A 34 15.43 3.02 -0.55
C PHE A 34 14.48 3.45 0.57
N ALA A 35 13.76 4.56 0.40
CA ALA A 35 12.78 5.03 1.37
C ALA A 35 11.59 4.05 1.50
N ILE A 36 11.12 3.48 0.38
CA ILE A 36 10.06 2.46 0.37
C ILE A 36 10.51 1.23 1.17
N ASP A 37 11.73 0.74 0.92
CA ASP A 37 12.27 -0.43 1.62
C ASP A 37 12.46 -0.19 3.11
N GLN A 38 12.92 1.00 3.50
CA GLN A 38 13.01 1.36 4.91
C GLN A 38 11.65 1.50 5.60
N LEU A 39 10.60 1.84 4.86
CA LEU A 39 9.25 1.99 5.40
C LEU A 39 8.53 0.64 5.57
N LYS A 40 8.97 -0.42 4.88
CA LYS A 40 8.49 -1.80 5.11
C LYS A 40 8.67 -2.25 6.57
N ALA A 41 9.71 -1.77 7.25
CA ALA A 41 9.98 -2.05 8.66
C ALA A 41 8.86 -1.56 9.61
N TYR A 42 8.08 -0.55 9.21
CA TYR A 42 6.99 0.00 10.01
C TYR A 42 5.62 -0.62 9.68
N LYS A 43 5.56 -1.61 8.78
CA LYS A 43 4.34 -2.34 8.40
C LYS A 43 3.18 -1.44 7.95
N ILE A 44 3.49 -0.30 7.34
CA ILE A 44 2.52 0.69 6.87
C ILE A 44 1.65 0.12 5.75
N GLN A 45 2.22 -0.80 4.96
CA GLN A 45 1.57 -1.42 3.80
C GLN A 45 0.36 -2.31 4.15
N ASN A 46 -0.01 -2.49 5.41
CA ASN A 46 -1.14 -3.33 5.82
C ASN A 46 -2.20 -2.55 6.62
N THR A 47 -2.26 -1.23 6.44
CA THR A 47 -3.14 -0.31 7.19
C THR A 47 -3.86 0.66 6.26
N ALA A 48 -4.90 1.33 6.77
CA ALA A 48 -5.57 2.42 6.04
C ALA A 48 -4.58 3.53 5.65
N GLU A 49 -3.58 3.80 6.49
CA GLU A 49 -2.51 4.74 6.16
C GLU A 49 -1.66 4.28 4.97
N GLY A 50 -1.44 2.98 4.82
CA GLY A 50 -0.79 2.41 3.63
C GLY A 50 -1.57 2.65 2.34
N VAL A 51 -2.91 2.66 2.38
CA VAL A 51 -3.74 3.07 1.24
C VAL A 51 -3.47 4.53 0.89
N LEU A 52 -3.50 5.42 1.88
CA LEU A 52 -3.33 6.86 1.67
C LEU A 52 -1.94 7.20 1.13
N LEU A 53 -0.90 6.67 1.78
CA LEU A 53 0.49 6.92 1.37
C LEU A 53 0.82 6.21 0.06
N GLY A 54 0.29 5.01 -0.15
CA GLY A 54 0.42 4.25 -1.39
C GLY A 54 -0.21 4.98 -2.57
N ARG A 55 -1.42 5.53 -2.43
CA ARG A 55 -2.05 6.38 -3.46
C ARG A 55 -1.25 7.66 -3.69
N LYS A 56 -0.94 8.39 -2.61
CA LYS A 56 -0.26 9.70 -2.67
C LYS A 56 1.12 9.62 -3.31
N TYR A 57 1.88 8.57 -3.01
CA TYR A 57 3.23 8.39 -3.52
C TYR A 57 3.32 7.29 -4.57
N ARG A 58 2.21 6.83 -5.16
CA ARG A 58 2.19 5.83 -6.25
C ARG A 58 2.98 4.56 -5.93
N VAL A 59 2.72 3.96 -4.77
CA VAL A 59 3.31 2.69 -4.33
C VAL A 59 2.20 1.62 -4.34
N ALA A 60 2.01 0.99 -5.50
CA ALA A 60 0.92 0.04 -5.75
C ALA A 60 0.92 -1.15 -4.78
N GLU A 61 2.11 -1.64 -4.42
CA GLU A 61 2.27 -2.73 -3.43
C GLU A 61 1.57 -2.39 -2.11
N TRP A 62 1.73 -1.16 -1.60
CA TRP A 62 1.14 -0.73 -0.33
C TRP A 62 -0.37 -0.63 -0.40
N VAL A 63 -0.91 -0.13 -1.51
CA VAL A 63 -2.36 -0.06 -1.71
C VAL A 63 -2.95 -1.47 -1.69
N ARG A 64 -2.36 -2.39 -2.46
CA ARG A 64 -2.82 -3.78 -2.57
C ARG A 64 -2.77 -4.52 -1.24
N SER A 65 -1.62 -4.52 -0.57
CA SER A 65 -1.47 -5.23 0.70
C SER A 65 -2.35 -4.62 1.81
N SER A 66 -2.58 -3.30 1.76
CA SER A 66 -3.49 -2.65 2.70
C SER A 66 -4.93 -3.06 2.46
N TYR A 67 -5.40 -3.12 1.21
CA TYR A 67 -6.76 -3.61 0.93
C TYR A 67 -6.95 -5.04 1.40
N ASN A 68 -6.02 -5.95 1.12
CA ASN A 68 -6.10 -7.32 1.60
C ASN A 68 -6.21 -7.38 3.14
N ALA A 69 -5.37 -6.62 3.84
CA ALA A 69 -5.38 -6.57 5.30
C ALA A 69 -6.68 -5.97 5.86
N LEU A 70 -7.26 -4.97 5.19
CA LEU A 70 -8.51 -4.32 5.58
C LEU A 70 -9.74 -5.20 5.32
N VAL A 71 -9.73 -5.99 4.24
CA VAL A 71 -10.75 -7.00 3.99
C VAL A 71 -10.75 -8.04 5.12
N GLU A 72 -9.58 -8.55 5.50
CA GLU A 72 -9.44 -9.57 6.55
C GLU A 72 -9.78 -9.02 7.95
N LYS A 73 -9.17 -7.91 8.36
CA LYS A 73 -9.26 -7.39 9.75
C LYS A 73 -10.47 -6.49 9.96
N GLY A 74 -10.93 -5.84 8.91
CA GLY A 74 -12.00 -4.86 8.96
C GLY A 74 -11.44 -3.44 9.03
N LEU A 75 -12.35 -2.50 8.85
CA LEU A 75 -12.05 -1.08 8.74
C LEU A 75 -12.83 -0.32 9.81
N SER A 76 -12.16 0.59 10.53
CA SER A 76 -12.84 1.49 11.46
C SER A 76 -13.57 2.60 10.71
N LEU A 77 -14.57 3.23 11.34
CA LEU A 77 -15.31 4.33 10.70
C LEU A 77 -14.39 5.51 10.33
N LYS A 78 -13.42 5.82 11.20
CA LYS A 78 -12.42 6.86 10.95
C LYS A 78 -11.53 6.53 9.76
N ASP A 79 -11.12 5.27 9.63
CA ASP A 79 -10.32 4.83 8.49
C ASP A 79 -11.13 4.80 7.20
N ALA A 80 -12.41 4.42 7.28
CA ALA A 80 -13.35 4.46 6.17
C ALA A 80 -13.55 5.86 5.61
N GLU A 81 -13.73 6.84 6.50
CA GLU A 81 -13.77 8.24 6.12
C GLU A 81 -12.45 8.68 5.45
N ALA A 82 -11.32 8.32 6.05
CA ALA A 82 -10.01 8.74 5.56
C ALA A 82 -9.68 8.19 4.15
N ILE A 83 -9.96 6.91 3.88
CA ILE A 83 -9.73 6.29 2.56
C ILE A 83 -10.83 6.60 1.53
N GLY A 84 -11.93 7.20 1.99
CA GLY A 84 -13.11 7.52 1.20
C GLY A 84 -14.19 6.44 1.28
N TRP A 85 -15.45 6.88 1.45
CA TRP A 85 -16.61 6.01 1.64
C TRP A 85 -16.81 5.01 0.50
N GLU A 86 -16.58 5.41 -0.75
CA GLU A 86 -16.70 4.49 -1.89
C GLU A 86 -15.71 3.32 -1.77
N THR A 87 -14.45 3.60 -1.46
CA THR A 87 -13.41 2.58 -1.27
C THR A 87 -13.75 1.70 -0.07
N ALA A 88 -14.19 2.31 1.03
CA ALA A 88 -14.62 1.59 2.23
C ALA A 88 -15.80 0.65 1.94
N THR A 89 -16.83 1.11 1.23
CA THR A 89 -17.98 0.29 0.83
C THR A 89 -17.56 -0.89 -0.05
N ARG A 90 -16.63 -0.69 -1.00
CA ARG A 90 -16.09 -1.81 -1.80
C ARG A 90 -15.34 -2.82 -0.93
N ILE A 91 -14.53 -2.36 0.03
CA ILE A 91 -13.84 -3.25 0.99
C ILE A 91 -14.85 -4.03 1.83
N TYR A 92 -15.91 -3.38 2.33
CA TYR A 92 -16.98 -4.05 3.06
C TYR A 92 -17.75 -5.04 2.19
N ALA A 93 -18.02 -4.72 0.93
CA ALA A 93 -18.68 -5.64 -0.01
C ALA A 93 -17.82 -6.89 -0.26
N ILE A 94 -16.52 -6.73 -0.50
CA ILE A 94 -15.59 -7.86 -0.64
C ILE A 94 -15.56 -8.68 0.65
N ARG A 95 -15.46 -8.02 1.81
CA ARG A 95 -15.46 -8.67 3.11
C ARG A 95 -16.75 -9.46 3.31
N GLU A 96 -17.91 -8.86 3.06
CA GLU A 96 -19.21 -9.52 3.16
C GLU A 96 -19.28 -10.73 2.22
N GLU A 97 -18.91 -10.59 0.95
CA GLU A 97 -18.85 -11.72 0.02
C GLU A 97 -17.85 -12.80 0.43
N THR A 98 -16.78 -12.42 1.12
CA THR A 98 -15.78 -13.35 1.69
C THR A 98 -16.33 -14.02 2.96
N PHE A 99 -17.22 -13.35 3.69
CA PHE A 99 -17.89 -13.82 4.91
C PHE A 99 -19.27 -14.47 4.68
N VAL A 100 -19.86 -14.41 3.47
CA VAL A 100 -21.23 -14.88 3.17
C VAL A 100 -21.35 -16.39 2.83
N LYS A 101 -20.29 -17.18 2.95
CA LYS A 101 -20.43 -18.65 2.94
C LYS A 101 -20.42 -19.23 4.36
N LEU A 102 -21.59 -19.26 5.02
CA LEU A 102 -22.09 -20.32 5.94
C LEU A 102 -23.12 -19.71 6.90
N LEU A 103 -24.42 -19.93 6.81
CA LEU A 103 -25.09 -21.25 6.79
C LEU A 103 -24.40 -22.34 7.63
N GLY A 104 -23.77 -21.97 8.77
CA GLY A 104 -23.69 -22.86 9.92
C GLY A 104 -22.32 -23.37 10.39
N GLU A 105 -21.20 -23.11 9.70
CA GLU A 105 -19.85 -23.48 10.17
C GLU A 105 -18.84 -22.34 9.90
N PRO A 106 -17.75 -22.20 10.66
CA PRO A 106 -16.75 -21.15 10.42
C PRO A 106 -15.80 -21.54 9.27
N TYR A 107 -16.15 -21.23 8.02
CA TYR A 107 -15.21 -21.36 6.90
C TYR A 107 -14.43 -20.07 6.71
N ARG A 108 -13.13 -20.16 6.99
CA ARG A 108 -12.14 -19.15 6.66
C ARG A 108 -11.84 -19.30 5.17
N MET A 109 -12.39 -18.42 4.33
CA MET A 109 -11.98 -18.34 2.92
C MET A 109 -10.48 -18.13 2.89
N THR A 110 -9.76 -18.93 2.10
CA THR A 110 -8.30 -18.82 1.99
C THR A 110 -7.96 -17.44 1.43
N THR A 111 -6.92 -16.81 1.97
CA THR A 111 -6.41 -15.47 1.61
C THR A 111 -6.31 -15.24 0.10
N HIS A 112 -6.13 -16.30 -0.68
CA HIS A 112 -6.04 -16.29 -2.14
C HIS A 112 -7.30 -15.79 -2.87
N ASP A 113 -8.49 -16.19 -2.43
CA ASP A 113 -9.73 -15.79 -3.12
C ASP A 113 -10.03 -14.29 -2.94
N ALA A 114 -9.72 -13.76 -1.76
CA ALA A 114 -9.82 -12.33 -1.47
C ALA A 114 -8.83 -11.52 -2.33
N GLU A 115 -7.60 -12.01 -2.48
CA GLU A 115 -6.57 -11.36 -3.32
C GLU A 115 -6.98 -11.28 -4.80
N LEU A 116 -7.58 -12.34 -5.35
CA LEU A 116 -8.06 -12.37 -6.73
C LEU A 116 -9.17 -11.33 -6.96
N LYS A 117 -10.14 -11.24 -6.04
CA LYS A 117 -11.24 -10.27 -6.13
C LYS A 117 -10.77 -8.82 -6.00
N VAL A 118 -9.83 -8.55 -5.09
CA VAL A 118 -9.20 -7.22 -4.99
C VAL A 118 -8.55 -6.83 -6.32
N GLY A 119 -7.83 -7.75 -6.95
CA GLY A 119 -7.25 -7.55 -8.27
C GLY A 119 -8.27 -7.21 -9.36
N LEU A 120 -9.46 -7.81 -9.32
CA LEU A 120 -10.54 -7.56 -10.29
C LEU A 120 -11.25 -6.23 -10.06
N LEU A 121 -11.70 -5.96 -8.83
CA LEU A 121 -12.54 -4.81 -8.48
C LEU A 121 -11.77 -3.47 -8.47
N PHE A 122 -10.48 -3.53 -8.18
CA PHE A 122 -9.60 -2.37 -8.21
C PHE A 122 -8.65 -2.43 -9.42
N SER A 123 -8.99 -3.19 -10.47
CA SER A 123 -8.13 -3.40 -11.62
C SER A 123 -7.69 -2.09 -12.28
N GLU A 124 -8.60 -1.15 -12.53
CA GLU A 124 -8.26 0.16 -13.09
C GLU A 124 -7.34 0.98 -12.17
N GLU A 125 -7.65 1.03 -10.87
CA GLU A 125 -6.83 1.75 -9.88
C GLU A 125 -5.44 1.13 -9.76
N LEU A 126 -5.35 -0.20 -9.78
CA LEU A 126 -4.09 -0.94 -9.72
C LEU A 126 -3.29 -0.81 -11.02
N GLN A 127 -3.94 -0.83 -12.18
CA GLN A 127 -3.30 -0.60 -13.48
C GLN A 127 -2.77 0.82 -13.58
N GLN A 128 -3.54 1.82 -13.13
CA GLN A 128 -3.07 3.20 -13.05
C GLN A 128 -1.86 3.30 -12.12
N ALA A 129 -1.92 2.69 -10.93
CA ALA A 129 -0.81 2.70 -9.99
C ALA A 129 0.44 1.97 -10.53
N VAL A 130 0.25 0.90 -11.31
CA VAL A 130 1.35 0.16 -11.96
C VAL A 130 1.94 0.97 -13.10
N SER A 131 1.13 1.57 -13.97
CA SER A 131 1.57 2.45 -15.06
C SER A 131 2.35 3.64 -14.52
N ASP A 132 1.80 4.31 -13.51
CA ASP A 132 2.45 5.41 -12.80
C ASP A 132 3.77 4.95 -12.17
N SER A 133 3.85 3.71 -11.68
CA SER A 133 5.10 3.15 -11.14
C SER A 133 6.13 2.78 -12.22
N ALA A 134 5.68 2.32 -13.38
CA ALA A 134 6.52 1.90 -14.51
C ALA A 134 7.13 3.10 -15.25
N GLU A 135 6.41 4.23 -15.30
CA GLU A 135 6.94 5.52 -15.77
C GLU A 135 8.24 5.88 -15.02
N TYR A 136 8.27 5.63 -13.71
CA TYR A 136 9.47 5.83 -12.89
C TYR A 136 10.57 4.79 -13.11
N VAL A 137 10.29 3.62 -13.68
CA VAL A 137 11.31 2.59 -13.95
C VAL A 137 11.99 2.81 -15.29
N GLU A 138 11.23 3.20 -16.32
CA GLU A 138 11.76 3.44 -17.67
C GLU A 138 12.55 4.77 -17.77
N GLU A 139 12.11 5.83 -17.08
CA GLU A 139 12.86 7.10 -17.07
C GLU A 139 14.21 7.01 -16.31
N GLY A 140 14.41 5.99 -15.47
CA GLY A 140 15.64 5.78 -14.71
C GLY A 140 16.76 5.05 -15.47
N ARG A 141 16.59 4.79 -16.77
CA ARG A 141 17.50 3.96 -17.58
C ARG A 141 18.52 4.76 -18.42
N ILE A 142 18.75 6.03 -18.10
CA ILE A 142 19.70 6.93 -18.80
C ILE A 142 21.01 7.07 -18.01
#